data_AF-A0A563VS88-F1
#
_entry.id   AF-A0A563VS88-F1
#
_cell.length_a   1.000
_cell.length_b   1.000
_cell.length_c   1.000
_cell.angle_alpha   90.00
_cell.angle_beta   90.00
_cell.angle_gamma   90.00
#
_symmetry.space_group_name_H-M   'P 1'
#
loop_
_entity.id
_entity.type
_entity.pdbx_description
1 polymer ?
#
loop_
_entity_poly.entity_id
_entity_poly.type
_entity_poly.pdbx_seq_one_letter_code
_entity_poly.pdbx_strand_id
1 'polypeptide(L)'
;MTQLLKSPQSLIDHCSNRLQTVLEDMVNQIEIRADFSVRHPDYKPLELPEAAITRFQNMPEQMQQKYLSLQLRSFLYGIYYSGSMRKALALDSEDNNLPLDLENNTVLGVDLEFYNRIHNSNSGQGYFEPGWSILKEEEDGSLVVKKGSLKLHIERDRHLQPREQNSLVGDKVAIKMPKNCVQNGFYVSVGNARGNLGKEASKLVRIYFNLTPDGAVRVMDSLTQQLNEQGIPFDFKVLYNPQDYQRHDSGVLYFDKSNYEVVHQILQQVYQEHHSHFKADVPLFTLQLAPGLALAEEPDQKFAEKESFGMNRCQIIANGLLAAWYQNKNLPEEKMQCIFEQFTLSGIDLKHTYLNAEAKNIYSTFPTL
;
A
#
# COMPACT_ATOMS: atom_id res chain seq x y z
N MET A 1 -1.12 36.05 -20.48
CA MET A 1 -1.20 35.02 -21.54
C MET A 1 -2.20 33.99 -21.07
N THR A 2 -3.41 34.05 -21.60
CA THR A 2 -4.56 33.21 -21.22
C THR A 2 -4.30 31.80 -21.74
N GLN A 3 -3.97 30.86 -20.85
CA GLN A 3 -3.85 29.45 -21.20
C GLN A 3 -5.26 28.97 -21.55
N LEU A 4 -5.49 28.61 -22.83
CA LEU A 4 -6.72 27.94 -23.25
C LEU A 4 -6.91 26.68 -22.41
N LEU A 5 -7.98 26.63 -21.63
CA LEU A 5 -8.46 25.41 -20.97
C LEU A 5 -8.70 24.37 -22.07
N LYS A 6 -7.79 23.39 -22.15
CA LYS A 6 -7.97 22.19 -22.95
C LYS A 6 -9.27 21.51 -22.48
N SER A 7 -10.12 21.08 -23.41
CA SER A 7 -11.35 20.36 -23.05
C SER A 7 -11.01 19.11 -22.23
N PRO A 8 -11.86 18.69 -21.28
CA PRO A 8 -11.62 17.49 -20.45
C PRO A 8 -11.24 16.28 -21.30
N GLN A 9 -11.91 16.08 -22.44
CA GLN A 9 -11.61 15.01 -23.40
C GLN A 9 -10.13 15.01 -23.85
N SER A 10 -9.61 16.17 -24.27
CA SER A 10 -8.23 16.29 -24.77
C SER A 10 -7.15 16.06 -23.71
N LEU A 11 -7.50 16.13 -22.41
CA LEU A 11 -6.61 15.83 -21.30
C LEU A 11 -6.57 14.33 -20.99
N ILE A 12 -7.67 13.60 -21.19
CA ILE A 12 -7.76 12.15 -20.99
C ILE A 12 -7.12 11.38 -22.15
N ASP A 13 -7.25 11.86 -23.39
CA ASP A 13 -6.75 11.20 -24.62
C ASP A 13 -5.25 10.86 -24.61
N HIS A 14 -4.51 11.37 -23.62
CA HIS A 14 -3.08 11.16 -23.45
C HIS A 14 -2.71 10.34 -22.19
N CYS A 15 -3.71 9.84 -21.46
CA CYS A 15 -3.52 8.88 -20.37
C CYS A 15 -3.38 7.46 -20.95
N SER A 16 -2.95 6.49 -20.14
CA SER A 16 -3.06 5.09 -20.56
C SER A 16 -4.53 4.74 -20.86
N ASN A 17 -4.78 3.97 -21.92
CA ASN A 17 -6.14 3.53 -22.29
C ASN A 17 -6.89 2.93 -21.09
N ARG A 18 -6.18 2.18 -20.23
CA ARG A 18 -6.74 1.60 -19.00
C ARG A 18 -7.23 2.67 -18.02
N LEU A 19 -6.44 3.71 -17.75
CA LEU A 19 -6.83 4.77 -16.82
C LEU A 19 -8.01 5.57 -17.39
N GLN A 20 -8.00 5.86 -18.69
CA GLN A 20 -9.11 6.52 -19.38
C GLN A 20 -10.43 5.76 -19.19
N THR A 21 -10.47 4.49 -19.57
CA THR A 21 -11.69 3.67 -19.46
C THR A 21 -12.21 3.60 -18.02
N VAL A 22 -11.30 3.50 -17.05
CA VAL A 22 -11.69 3.45 -15.63
C VAL A 22 -12.24 4.79 -15.14
N LEU A 23 -11.65 5.92 -15.54
CA LEU A 23 -12.17 7.24 -15.17
C LEU A 23 -13.54 7.51 -15.83
N GLU A 24 -13.71 7.11 -17.09
CA GLU A 24 -14.98 7.18 -17.79
C GLU A 24 -16.06 6.35 -17.06
N ASP A 25 -15.74 5.13 -16.65
CA ASP A 25 -16.63 4.30 -15.84
C ASP A 25 -17.02 4.99 -14.53
N MET A 26 -16.03 5.51 -13.78
CA MET A 26 -16.29 6.21 -12.51
C MET A 26 -17.26 7.39 -12.66
N VAL A 27 -17.07 8.25 -13.68
CA VAL A 27 -17.94 9.45 -13.83
C VAL A 27 -19.33 9.11 -14.34
N ASN A 28 -19.47 8.06 -15.14
CA ASN A 28 -20.75 7.62 -15.69
C ASN A 28 -21.57 6.81 -14.68
N GLN A 29 -20.92 5.92 -13.92
CA GLN A 29 -21.60 4.86 -13.18
C GLN A 29 -21.66 5.07 -11.67
N ILE A 30 -20.73 5.85 -11.09
CA ILE A 30 -20.76 6.11 -9.65
C ILE A 30 -21.82 7.15 -9.32
N GLU A 31 -22.74 6.76 -8.45
CA GLU A 31 -23.78 7.61 -7.89
C GLU A 31 -23.54 7.82 -6.38
N ILE A 32 -23.57 9.08 -5.96
CA ILE A 32 -23.53 9.50 -4.55
C ILE A 32 -24.92 10.03 -4.21
N ARG A 33 -25.51 9.53 -3.12
CA ARG A 33 -26.88 9.89 -2.71
C ARG A 33 -26.92 10.59 -1.35
N ALA A 34 -28.01 11.31 -1.11
CA ALA A 34 -28.25 12.07 0.12
C ALA A 34 -28.48 11.19 1.38
N ASP A 35 -28.67 9.88 1.19
CA ASP A 35 -28.70 8.87 2.25
C ASP A 35 -27.30 8.37 2.64
N PHE A 36 -26.26 9.03 2.13
CA PHE A 36 -24.85 8.67 2.28
C PHE A 36 -24.46 7.33 1.61
N SER A 37 -25.26 6.85 0.65
CA SER A 37 -24.88 5.66 -0.14
C SER A 37 -23.98 6.01 -1.33
N VAL A 38 -23.05 5.09 -1.62
CA VAL A 38 -22.25 5.07 -2.85
C VAL A 38 -22.68 3.84 -3.65
N ARG A 39 -23.11 4.06 -4.89
CA ARG A 39 -23.70 3.02 -5.74
C ARG A 39 -22.96 2.92 -7.07
N HIS A 40 -22.98 1.72 -7.63
CA HIS A 40 -22.51 1.39 -8.96
C HIS A 40 -23.38 0.24 -9.50
N PRO A 41 -23.77 0.22 -10.78
CA PRO A 41 -24.67 -0.81 -11.33
C PRO A 41 -24.14 -2.23 -11.14
N ASP A 42 -22.83 -2.45 -11.28
CA ASP A 42 -22.23 -3.78 -11.20
C ASP A 42 -21.90 -4.26 -9.77
N TYR A 43 -22.13 -3.45 -8.74
CA TYR A 43 -21.74 -3.79 -7.35
C TYR A 43 -22.85 -3.48 -6.34
N LYS A 44 -22.94 -4.31 -5.30
CA LYS A 44 -23.77 -4.05 -4.11
C LYS A 44 -23.41 -2.67 -3.52
N PRO A 45 -24.40 -1.85 -3.15
CA PRO A 45 -24.15 -0.49 -2.68
C PRO A 45 -23.42 -0.50 -1.34
N LEU A 46 -22.57 0.50 -1.11
CA LEU A 46 -22.14 0.83 0.24
C LEU A 46 -23.17 1.78 0.82
N GLU A 47 -23.96 1.31 1.78
CA GLU A 47 -25.03 2.09 2.40
C GLU A 47 -25.04 1.95 3.92
N LEU A 48 -25.56 2.97 4.60
CA LEU A 48 -25.82 2.91 6.03
C LEU A 48 -27.13 2.15 6.27
N PRO A 49 -27.24 1.39 7.39
CA PRO A 49 -28.53 0.86 7.82
C PRO A 49 -29.55 2.00 7.96
N GLU A 50 -30.81 1.77 7.60
CA GLU A 50 -31.87 2.80 7.63
C GLU A 50 -31.95 3.53 8.99
N ALA A 51 -31.84 2.78 10.09
CA ALA A 51 -31.86 3.31 11.44
C ALA A 51 -30.67 4.26 11.77
N ALA A 52 -29.57 4.14 11.03
CA ALA A 52 -28.38 4.99 11.20
C ALA A 52 -28.46 6.27 10.34
N ILE A 53 -29.17 6.26 9.21
CA ILE A 53 -29.26 7.41 8.28
C ILE A 53 -29.79 8.65 9.00
N THR A 54 -30.92 8.54 9.71
CA THR A 54 -31.52 9.68 10.43
C THR A 54 -30.59 10.23 11.50
N ARG A 55 -29.83 9.38 12.19
CA ARG A 55 -28.83 9.83 13.18
C ARG A 55 -27.69 10.58 12.51
N PHE A 56 -27.26 10.10 11.36
CA PHE A 56 -26.15 10.66 10.61
C PHE A 56 -26.50 12.02 9.99
N GLN A 57 -27.73 12.17 9.48
CA GLN A 57 -28.26 13.46 8.98
C GLN A 57 -28.30 14.55 10.06
N ASN A 58 -28.40 14.18 11.34
CA ASN A 58 -28.37 15.11 12.47
C ASN A 58 -26.95 15.43 12.97
N MET A 59 -25.90 14.81 12.42
CA MET A 59 -24.51 15.13 12.78
C MET A 59 -24.06 16.45 12.14
N PRO A 60 -23.02 17.12 12.67
CA PRO A 60 -22.45 18.30 12.02
C PRO A 60 -22.05 17.99 10.57
N GLU A 61 -22.26 18.96 9.67
CA GLU A 61 -21.98 18.81 8.24
C GLU A 61 -20.57 18.28 7.96
N GLN A 62 -19.56 18.79 8.68
CA GLN A 62 -18.17 18.34 8.55
C GLN A 62 -18.00 16.83 8.81
N MET A 63 -18.76 16.26 9.75
CA MET A 63 -18.74 14.82 10.04
C MET A 63 -19.41 14.02 8.92
N GLN A 64 -20.50 14.55 8.37
CA GLN A 64 -21.21 13.96 7.24
C GLN A 64 -20.31 13.89 6.00
N GLN A 65 -19.68 15.02 5.64
CA GLN A 65 -18.76 15.13 4.52
C GLN A 65 -17.54 14.21 4.69
N LYS A 66 -16.99 14.13 5.92
CA LYS A 66 -15.86 13.25 6.23
C LYS A 66 -16.21 11.78 6.02
N TYR A 67 -17.40 11.35 6.44
CA TYR A 67 -17.85 9.97 6.25
C TYR A 67 -18.04 9.61 4.78
N LEU A 68 -18.74 10.46 4.01
CA LEU A 68 -18.88 10.29 2.56
C LEU A 68 -17.53 10.18 1.86
N SER A 69 -16.59 11.05 2.22
CA SER A 69 -15.22 11.04 1.71
C SER A 69 -14.51 9.72 1.99
N LEU A 70 -14.59 9.22 3.23
CA LEU A 70 -14.00 7.94 3.62
C LEU A 70 -14.65 6.74 2.91
N GLN A 71 -15.97 6.75 2.78
CA GLN A 71 -16.73 5.67 2.15
C GLN A 71 -16.47 5.62 0.64
N LEU A 72 -16.54 6.76 -0.04
CA LEU A 72 -16.24 6.87 -1.46
C LEU A 72 -14.79 6.49 -1.75
N ARG A 73 -13.82 6.98 -0.95
CA ARG A 73 -12.42 6.55 -1.09
C ARG A 73 -12.28 5.04 -0.91
N SER A 74 -12.97 4.45 0.07
CA SER A 74 -12.90 3.00 0.33
C SER A 74 -13.49 2.19 -0.81
N PHE A 75 -14.61 2.65 -1.38
CA PHE A 75 -15.21 2.08 -2.60
C PHE A 75 -14.24 2.14 -3.78
N LEU A 76 -13.71 3.33 -4.08
CA LEU A 76 -12.75 3.54 -5.16
C LEU A 76 -11.50 2.67 -4.99
N TYR A 77 -10.99 2.59 -3.76
CA TYR A 77 -9.84 1.77 -3.42
C TYR A 77 -10.13 0.28 -3.65
N GLY A 78 -11.22 -0.24 -3.07
CA GLY A 78 -11.55 -1.65 -3.10
C GLY A 78 -12.00 -2.18 -4.46
N ILE A 79 -12.71 -1.37 -5.25
CA ILE A 79 -13.24 -1.77 -6.56
C ILE A 79 -12.24 -1.49 -7.68
N TYR A 80 -11.65 -0.29 -7.72
CA TYR A 80 -10.86 0.13 -8.88
C TYR A 80 -9.36 0.00 -8.67
N TYR A 81 -8.85 0.40 -7.51
CA TYR A 81 -7.41 0.36 -7.24
C TYR A 81 -6.91 -1.06 -6.97
N SER A 82 -7.36 -1.70 -5.89
CA SER A 82 -6.86 -3.02 -5.47
C SER A 82 -7.67 -4.19 -6.03
N GLY A 83 -8.94 -3.96 -6.39
CA GLY A 83 -9.88 -5.01 -6.78
C GLY A 83 -10.35 -5.90 -5.62
N SER A 84 -9.92 -5.64 -4.39
CA SER A 84 -10.18 -6.48 -3.21
C SER A 84 -11.65 -6.61 -2.83
N MET A 85 -12.51 -5.68 -3.26
CA MET A 85 -13.95 -5.71 -2.95
C MET A 85 -14.80 -6.24 -4.11
N ARG A 86 -14.24 -6.48 -5.30
CA ARG A 86 -15.03 -6.83 -6.50
C ARG A 86 -15.85 -8.09 -6.30
N LYS A 87 -15.25 -9.16 -5.76
CA LYS A 87 -15.96 -10.42 -5.51
C LYS A 87 -16.99 -10.29 -4.39
N ALA A 88 -16.61 -9.65 -3.28
CA ALA A 88 -17.48 -9.52 -2.11
C ALA A 88 -18.73 -8.68 -2.41
N LEU A 89 -18.58 -7.64 -3.26
CA LEU A 89 -19.66 -6.74 -3.65
C LEU A 89 -20.27 -7.10 -5.01
N ALA A 90 -19.95 -8.24 -5.63
CA ALA A 90 -20.63 -8.67 -6.85
C ALA A 90 -22.14 -8.86 -6.60
N LEU A 91 -22.99 -8.55 -7.57
CA LEU A 91 -24.45 -8.65 -7.41
C LEU A 91 -24.94 -10.08 -7.15
N ASP A 92 -24.23 -11.06 -7.69
CA ASP A 92 -24.50 -12.49 -7.60
C ASP A 92 -23.79 -13.18 -6.42
N SER A 93 -23.04 -12.43 -5.60
CA SER A 93 -22.44 -13.01 -4.40
C SER A 93 -23.54 -13.42 -3.44
N GLU A 94 -23.59 -14.71 -3.08
CA GLU A 94 -24.32 -15.14 -1.90
C GLU A 94 -23.80 -14.31 -0.72
N ASP A 95 -24.71 -13.76 0.11
CA ASP A 95 -24.30 -12.98 1.28
C ASP A 95 -23.20 -13.75 2.00
N ASN A 96 -22.05 -13.09 2.21
CA ASN A 96 -20.87 -13.67 2.83
C ASN A 96 -21.24 -14.16 4.25
N ASN A 97 -21.86 -15.34 4.34
CA ASN A 97 -21.56 -16.26 5.40
C ASN A 97 -20.09 -16.55 5.21
N LEU A 98 -19.25 -15.75 5.89
CA LEU A 98 -17.89 -16.14 6.22
C LEU A 98 -17.95 -17.64 6.49
N PRO A 99 -17.27 -18.50 5.70
CA PRO A 99 -17.17 -19.89 6.06
C PRO A 99 -16.72 -19.89 7.52
N LEU A 100 -17.52 -20.49 8.40
CA LEU A 100 -17.03 -20.93 9.69
C LEU A 100 -15.97 -21.96 9.33
N ASP A 101 -14.74 -21.48 9.15
CA ASP A 101 -13.58 -22.32 9.00
C ASP A 101 -13.45 -23.07 10.32
N LEU A 102 -13.95 -24.31 10.31
CA LEU A 102 -13.90 -25.21 11.45
C LEU A 102 -12.47 -25.78 11.62
N GLU A 103 -11.53 -25.43 10.73
CA GLU A 103 -10.11 -25.71 10.89
C GLU A 103 -9.46 -24.70 11.85
N ASN A 104 -8.88 -25.21 12.94
CA ASN A 104 -8.19 -24.41 13.96
C ASN A 104 -6.77 -24.00 13.52
N ASN A 105 -6.61 -23.60 12.26
CA ASN A 105 -5.33 -23.24 11.65
C ASN A 105 -5.08 -21.72 11.68
N THR A 106 -6.05 -20.94 12.17
CA THR A 106 -5.95 -19.50 12.30
C THR A 106 -5.79 -19.06 13.76
N VAL A 107 -4.78 -18.23 14.05
CA VAL A 107 -4.64 -17.56 15.36
C VAL A 107 -4.77 -16.07 15.15
N LEU A 108 -5.78 -15.45 15.79
CA LEU A 108 -6.10 -14.03 15.62
C LEU A 108 -6.30 -13.61 14.14
N GLY A 109 -6.82 -14.53 13.31
CA GLY A 109 -7.07 -14.29 11.88
C GLY A 109 -5.85 -14.44 10.96
N VAL A 110 -4.75 -15.02 11.47
CA VAL A 110 -3.54 -15.37 10.70
C VAL A 110 -3.53 -16.86 10.39
N ASP A 111 -3.49 -17.23 9.12
CA ASP A 111 -3.19 -18.60 8.67
C ASP A 111 -1.74 -18.97 9.03
N LEU A 112 -1.57 -19.81 10.06
CA LEU A 112 -0.25 -20.10 10.61
C LEU A 112 0.61 -20.97 9.68
N GLU A 113 0.00 -21.89 8.94
CA GLU A 113 0.72 -22.74 7.99
C GLU A 113 1.32 -21.88 6.88
N PHE A 114 0.49 -21.04 6.26
CA PHE A 114 0.93 -20.15 5.21
C PHE A 114 1.91 -19.09 5.72
N TYR A 115 1.67 -18.50 6.90
CA TYR A 115 2.61 -17.61 7.56
C TYR A 115 3.98 -18.27 7.76
N ASN A 116 4.03 -19.52 8.23
CA ASN A 116 5.28 -20.24 8.45
C ASN A 116 6.02 -20.53 7.14
N ARG A 117 5.29 -20.85 6.06
CA ARG A 117 5.89 -21.00 4.72
C ARG A 117 6.57 -19.71 4.26
N ILE A 118 5.90 -18.56 4.42
CA ILE A 118 6.50 -17.25 4.13
C ILE A 118 7.69 -16.99 5.04
N HIS A 119 7.57 -17.24 6.35
CA HIS A 119 8.62 -16.97 7.33
C HIS A 119 9.91 -17.78 7.06
N ASN A 120 9.75 -19.05 6.69
CA ASN A 120 10.86 -19.94 6.34
C ASN A 120 11.52 -19.56 5.01
N SER A 121 10.77 -18.89 4.13
CA SER A 121 11.28 -18.37 2.85
C SER A 121 11.84 -16.95 2.97
N ASN A 122 11.79 -16.31 4.14
CA ASN A 122 12.44 -15.01 4.34
C ASN A 122 13.93 -15.22 4.66
N SER A 123 14.80 -14.86 3.73
CA SER A 123 16.26 -15.03 3.83
C SER A 123 16.96 -13.94 4.66
N GLY A 124 16.20 -13.08 5.35
CA GLY A 124 16.74 -12.10 6.30
C GLY A 124 17.34 -12.72 7.57
N GLN A 125 18.27 -12.00 8.19
CA GLN A 125 18.96 -12.40 9.44
C GLN A 125 18.63 -11.46 10.61
N GLY A 126 17.78 -10.46 10.36
CA GLY A 126 17.52 -9.34 11.26
C GLY A 126 18.44 -8.17 10.97
N TYR A 127 18.22 -7.07 11.67
CA TYR A 127 18.97 -5.83 11.49
C TYR A 127 19.29 -5.21 12.84
N PHE A 128 20.36 -4.41 12.89
CA PHE A 128 20.68 -3.64 14.09
C PHE A 128 20.01 -2.28 14.03
N GLU A 129 19.06 -2.04 14.93
CA GLU A 129 18.38 -0.77 15.04
C GLU A 129 19.12 0.15 16.02
N PRO A 130 19.65 1.30 15.58
CA PRO A 130 20.40 2.20 16.47
C PRO A 130 19.48 3.06 17.36
N GLY A 131 20.12 3.70 18.34
CA GLY A 131 19.51 4.78 19.13
C GLY A 131 18.84 4.34 20.42
N TRP A 132 19.15 3.14 20.91
CA TRP A 132 18.66 2.62 22.18
C TRP A 132 19.59 3.02 23.32
N SER A 133 19.05 3.59 24.39
CA SER A 133 19.83 3.96 25.57
C SER A 133 19.79 2.85 26.62
N ILE A 134 20.95 2.46 27.13
CA ILE A 134 21.05 1.51 28.26
C ILE A 134 20.64 2.25 29.55
N LEU A 135 19.58 1.78 30.20
CA LEU A 135 19.04 2.37 31.42
C LEU A 135 19.59 1.71 32.69
N LYS A 136 19.72 0.38 32.65
CA LYS A 136 20.09 -0.43 33.80
C LYS A 136 20.68 -1.76 33.31
N GLU A 137 21.61 -2.28 34.08
CA GLU A 137 22.03 -3.68 34.02
C GLU A 137 21.40 -4.43 35.20
N GLU A 138 20.73 -5.53 34.90
CA GLU A 138 20.09 -6.40 35.89
C GLU A 138 21.13 -7.33 36.54
N GLU A 139 20.77 -7.96 37.67
CA GLU A 139 21.67 -8.84 38.42
C GLU A 139 22.12 -10.07 37.61
N ASP A 140 21.32 -10.49 36.63
CA ASP A 140 21.63 -11.59 35.72
C ASP A 140 22.52 -11.18 34.52
N GLY A 141 22.94 -9.91 34.45
CA GLY A 141 23.75 -9.36 33.36
C GLY A 141 22.95 -8.95 32.11
N SER A 142 21.62 -9.10 32.12
CA SER A 142 20.78 -8.55 31.07
C SER A 142 20.68 -7.03 31.17
N LEU A 143 20.47 -6.35 30.04
CA LEU A 143 20.34 -4.91 29.98
C LEU A 143 18.89 -4.49 29.75
N VAL A 144 18.45 -3.50 30.52
CA VAL A 144 17.23 -2.75 30.22
C VAL A 144 17.59 -1.58 29.33
N VAL A 145 17.06 -1.59 28.11
CA VAL A 145 17.29 -0.55 27.09
C VAL A 145 16.00 0.18 26.76
N LYS A 146 16.10 1.45 26.37
CA LYS A 146 14.96 2.30 26.06
C LYS A 146 15.11 3.05 24.76
N LYS A 147 14.01 3.13 24.01
CA LYS A 147 13.84 4.03 22.86
C LYS A 147 12.42 4.58 22.86
N GLY A 148 12.28 5.90 22.99
CA GLY A 148 10.97 6.54 23.20
C GLY A 148 10.32 6.04 24.50
N SER A 149 9.10 5.52 24.41
CA SER A 149 8.38 4.90 25.54
C SER A 149 8.65 3.40 25.70
N LEU A 150 9.28 2.75 24.71
CA LEU A 150 9.52 1.31 24.72
C LEU A 150 10.74 0.97 25.56
N LYS A 151 10.60 -0.02 26.44
CA LYS A 151 11.68 -0.63 27.21
C LYS A 151 11.75 -2.12 26.87
N LEU A 152 12.96 -2.63 26.66
CA LEU A 152 13.21 -4.04 26.39
C LEU A 152 14.28 -4.57 27.34
N HIS A 153 14.22 -5.87 27.64
CA HIS A 153 15.34 -6.59 28.23
C HIS A 153 16.12 -7.26 27.11
N ILE A 154 17.44 -7.07 27.09
CA ILE A 154 18.32 -7.65 26.08
C ILE A 154 19.52 -8.33 26.70
N GLU A 155 19.96 -9.42 26.09
CA GLU A 155 21.24 -10.07 26.37
C GLU A 155 22.34 -9.49 25.47
N ARG A 156 23.50 -9.17 26.05
CA ARG A 156 24.65 -8.56 25.34
C ARG A 156 25.10 -9.41 24.13
N ASP A 157 25.27 -10.72 24.32
CA ASP A 157 25.79 -11.61 23.29
C ASP A 157 24.82 -11.91 22.15
N ARG A 158 23.52 -11.78 22.40
CA ARG A 158 22.48 -12.06 21.40
C ARG A 158 22.06 -10.82 20.62
N HIS A 159 22.00 -9.68 21.28
CA HIS A 159 21.32 -8.50 20.75
C HIS A 159 22.24 -7.33 20.46
N LEU A 160 23.47 -7.29 20.97
CA LEU A 160 24.42 -6.22 20.67
C LEU A 160 25.42 -6.64 19.59
N GLN A 161 25.94 -5.65 18.86
CA GLN A 161 27.09 -5.89 18.00
C GLN A 161 28.33 -6.19 18.85
N PRO A 162 29.30 -6.98 18.34
CA PRO A 162 30.54 -7.27 19.09
C PRO A 162 31.24 -6.02 19.63
N ARG A 163 31.23 -4.92 18.86
CA ARG A 163 31.85 -3.64 19.26
C ARG A 163 31.09 -2.88 20.38
N GLU A 164 29.84 -3.25 20.65
CA GLU A 164 28.95 -2.60 21.62
C GLU A 164 28.69 -3.50 22.85
N GLN A 165 29.24 -4.72 22.89
CA GLN A 165 29.04 -5.67 24.00
C GLN A 165 29.52 -5.15 25.35
N ASN A 166 30.51 -4.25 25.38
CA ASN A 166 31.05 -3.64 26.60
C ASN A 166 30.41 -2.29 26.95
N SER A 167 29.35 -1.87 26.26
CA SER A 167 28.67 -0.60 26.54
C SER A 167 28.08 -0.57 27.96
N LEU A 168 28.09 0.61 28.57
CA LEU A 168 27.70 0.83 29.96
C LEU A 168 26.35 1.54 30.06
N VAL A 169 25.79 1.57 31.27
CA VAL A 169 24.59 2.37 31.56
C VAL A 169 24.80 3.82 31.15
N GLY A 170 23.86 4.37 30.38
CA GLY A 170 23.93 5.71 29.78
C GLY A 170 24.33 5.72 28.31
N ASP A 171 25.02 4.68 27.82
CA ASP A 171 25.45 4.60 26.42
C ASP A 171 24.26 4.40 25.47
N LYS A 172 24.48 4.77 24.20
CA LYS A 172 23.58 4.45 23.09
C LYS A 172 24.15 3.30 22.28
N VAL A 173 23.33 2.28 22.05
CA VAL A 173 23.69 1.07 21.30
C VAL A 173 22.69 0.81 20.18
N ALA A 174 23.05 -0.10 19.28
CA ALA A 174 22.14 -0.68 18.31
C ALA A 174 21.74 -2.10 18.73
N ILE A 175 20.44 -2.40 18.65
CA ILE A 175 19.88 -3.68 19.09
C ILE A 175 19.48 -4.51 17.88
N LYS A 176 19.81 -5.80 17.89
CA LYS A 176 19.36 -6.76 16.88
C LYS A 176 17.85 -6.95 16.97
N MET A 177 17.16 -6.50 15.93
CA MET A 177 15.73 -6.68 15.69
C MET A 177 15.49 -7.88 14.77
N PRO A 178 14.32 -8.53 14.86
CA PRO A 178 13.99 -9.69 14.02
C PRO A 178 13.95 -9.33 12.53
N LYS A 179 14.06 -10.37 11.68
CA LYS A 179 13.98 -10.26 10.21
C LYS A 179 12.57 -9.94 9.67
N ASN A 180 11.58 -9.85 10.56
CA ASN A 180 10.21 -9.62 10.17
C ASN A 180 9.38 -8.97 11.28
N CYS A 181 8.23 -8.42 10.88
CA CYS A 181 7.15 -8.05 11.77
C CYS A 181 5.79 -8.35 11.10
N VAL A 182 4.70 -8.10 11.82
CA VAL A 182 3.33 -8.25 11.32
C VAL A 182 2.64 -6.90 11.30
N GLN A 183 1.95 -6.59 10.21
CA GLN A 183 1.20 -5.34 10.05
C GLN A 183 -0.13 -5.61 9.34
N ASN A 184 -1.27 -5.50 10.03
CA ASN A 184 -2.64 -5.47 9.48
C ASN A 184 -2.85 -6.29 8.19
N GLY A 185 -2.89 -7.62 8.26
CA GLY A 185 -3.05 -8.49 7.08
C GLY A 185 -1.74 -8.91 6.40
N PHE A 186 -0.60 -8.31 6.75
CA PHE A 186 0.68 -8.55 6.10
C PHE A 186 1.75 -9.16 7.01
N TYR A 187 2.47 -10.13 6.47
CA TYR A 187 3.83 -10.45 6.87
C TYR A 187 4.77 -9.40 6.26
N VAL A 188 5.66 -8.81 7.05
CA VAL A 188 6.65 -7.85 6.58
C VAL A 188 8.04 -8.45 6.78
N SER A 189 8.72 -8.82 5.70
CA SER A 189 10.17 -9.04 5.72
C SER A 189 10.89 -7.71 5.80
N VAL A 190 11.93 -7.67 6.63
CA VAL A 190 12.72 -6.48 6.91
C VAL A 190 14.17 -6.77 6.54
N GLY A 191 14.72 -5.97 5.63
CA GLY A 191 16.09 -6.16 5.13
C GLY A 191 17.15 -6.00 6.22
N ASN A 192 18.28 -6.69 6.06
CA ASN A 192 19.39 -6.69 7.03
C ASN A 192 20.00 -5.27 7.21
N ALA A 193 19.88 -4.43 6.18
CA ALA A 193 20.34 -3.04 6.18
C ALA A 193 19.24 -2.01 6.54
N ARG A 194 18.09 -2.44 7.09
CA ARG A 194 16.89 -1.60 7.32
C ARG A 194 17.13 -0.27 8.03
N GLY A 195 18.11 -0.18 8.93
CA GLY A 195 18.41 1.04 9.69
C GLY A 195 18.65 2.29 8.83
N ASN A 196 18.88 2.12 7.52
CA ASN A 196 19.10 3.19 6.56
C ASN A 196 17.85 3.59 5.74
N LEU A 197 16.73 2.86 5.85
CA LEU A 197 15.54 3.09 5.02
C LEU A 197 14.57 4.12 5.63
N GLY A 198 14.02 4.99 4.78
CA GLY A 198 12.84 5.80 5.12
C GLY A 198 13.09 7.01 6.01
N LYS A 199 14.31 7.58 6.00
CA LYS A 199 14.59 8.85 6.67
C LYS A 199 13.80 10.02 6.06
N GLU A 200 13.46 9.93 4.78
CA GLU A 200 12.62 10.88 4.04
C GLU A 200 11.62 10.12 3.17
N ALA A 201 10.31 10.37 3.35
CA ALA A 201 9.27 9.68 2.60
C ALA A 201 9.34 9.96 1.09
N SER A 202 9.77 11.17 0.69
CA SER A 202 9.94 11.59 -0.72
C SER A 202 10.96 10.77 -1.50
N LYS A 203 11.80 9.99 -0.80
CA LYS A 203 12.80 9.11 -1.40
C LYS A 203 12.34 7.66 -1.48
N LEU A 204 11.13 7.31 -1.01
CA LEU A 204 10.68 5.92 -1.04
C LEU A 204 9.96 5.60 -2.35
N VAL A 205 10.32 4.44 -2.92
CA VAL A 205 9.67 3.84 -4.08
C VAL A 205 9.02 2.54 -3.65
N ARG A 206 7.90 2.22 -4.29
CA ARG A 206 7.11 1.03 -4.03
C ARG A 206 6.99 0.17 -5.28
N ILE A 207 7.18 -1.14 -5.12
CA ILE A 207 6.89 -2.13 -6.16
C ILE A 207 5.72 -2.96 -5.69
N TYR A 208 4.69 -3.02 -6.50
CA TYR A 208 3.48 -3.79 -6.27
C TYR A 208 3.57 -5.11 -7.00
N PHE A 209 3.20 -6.18 -6.30
CA PHE A 209 3.20 -7.55 -6.80
C PHE A 209 1.78 -8.11 -6.70
N ASN A 210 1.23 -8.58 -7.82
CA ASN A 210 0.02 -9.37 -7.87
C ASN A 210 0.39 -10.86 -7.97
N LEU A 211 0.52 -11.52 -6.83
CA LEU A 211 1.05 -12.87 -6.70
C LEU A 211 -0.07 -13.88 -6.45
N THR A 212 0.20 -15.13 -6.78
CA THR A 212 -0.48 -16.27 -6.16
C THR A 212 0.06 -16.48 -4.73
N PRO A 213 -0.65 -17.19 -3.84
CA PRO A 213 -0.12 -17.53 -2.52
C PRO A 213 1.25 -18.24 -2.60
N ASP A 214 1.39 -19.23 -3.50
CA ASP A 214 2.68 -19.90 -3.72
C ASP A 214 3.74 -18.95 -4.30
N GLY A 215 3.31 -18.01 -5.14
CA GLY A 215 4.16 -16.94 -5.66
C GLY A 215 4.78 -16.08 -4.56
N ALA A 216 3.99 -15.72 -3.54
CA ALA A 216 4.50 -14.95 -2.40
C ALA A 216 5.62 -15.68 -1.65
N VAL A 217 5.48 -17.00 -1.47
CA VAL A 217 6.51 -17.83 -0.83
C VAL A 217 7.79 -17.86 -1.67
N ARG A 218 7.70 -18.12 -2.98
CA ARG A 218 8.87 -18.19 -3.88
C ARG A 218 9.57 -16.85 -4.06
N VAL A 219 8.79 -15.79 -4.31
CA VAL A 219 9.32 -14.43 -4.47
C VAL A 219 9.94 -13.94 -3.16
N MET A 220 9.39 -14.27 -1.99
CA MET A 220 9.98 -13.93 -0.70
C MET A 220 11.43 -14.44 -0.60
N ASP A 221 11.68 -15.68 -1.01
CA ASP A 221 13.02 -16.28 -0.95
C ASP A 221 14.01 -15.56 -1.87
N SER A 222 13.76 -15.61 -3.18
CA SER A 222 14.67 -15.04 -4.18
C SER A 222 14.87 -13.53 -4.00
N LEU A 223 13.80 -12.77 -3.73
CA LEU A 223 13.88 -11.32 -3.56
C LEU A 223 14.63 -10.91 -2.30
N THR A 224 14.32 -11.52 -1.15
CA THR A 224 14.98 -11.13 0.11
C THR A 224 16.43 -11.56 0.15
N GLN A 225 16.79 -12.69 -0.46
CA GLN A 225 18.17 -13.10 -0.61
C GLN A 225 18.97 -12.06 -1.42
N GLN A 226 18.54 -11.78 -2.65
CA GLN A 226 19.28 -10.89 -3.56
C GLN A 226 19.39 -9.45 -3.02
N LEU A 227 18.31 -8.91 -2.44
CA LEU A 227 18.35 -7.57 -1.86
C LEU A 227 19.30 -7.49 -0.66
N ASN A 228 19.34 -8.52 0.19
CA ASN A 228 20.24 -8.57 1.34
C ASN A 228 21.70 -8.75 0.93
N GLU A 229 21.99 -9.57 -0.09
CA GLU A 229 23.34 -9.75 -0.65
C GLU A 229 23.90 -8.43 -1.22
N GLN A 230 23.03 -7.60 -1.81
CA GLN A 230 23.40 -6.26 -2.29
C GLN A 230 23.37 -5.18 -1.19
N GLY A 231 23.06 -5.55 0.06
CA GLY A 231 22.99 -4.61 1.18
C GLY A 231 21.91 -3.54 1.04
N ILE A 232 20.87 -3.79 0.23
CA ILE A 232 19.78 -2.84 -0.02
C ILE A 232 18.86 -2.80 1.20
N PRO A 233 18.60 -1.62 1.78
CA PRO A 233 17.57 -1.46 2.81
C PRO A 233 16.17 -1.60 2.20
N PHE A 234 15.35 -2.52 2.72
CA PHE A 234 13.98 -2.71 2.24
C PHE A 234 12.99 -3.12 3.34
N ASP A 235 11.69 -2.90 3.07
CA ASP A 235 10.59 -3.68 3.65
C ASP A 235 9.85 -4.38 2.52
N PHE A 236 9.64 -5.69 2.61
CA PHE A 236 8.82 -6.43 1.66
C PHE A 236 7.61 -7.05 2.37
N LYS A 237 6.42 -6.62 1.97
CA LYS A 237 5.16 -7.02 2.59
C LYS A 237 4.43 -7.97 1.67
N VAL A 238 3.89 -9.05 2.21
CA VAL A 238 2.97 -9.95 1.52
C VAL A 238 1.83 -10.32 2.45
N LEU A 239 0.65 -10.61 1.91
CA LEU A 239 -0.51 -11.02 2.71
C LEU A 239 -0.18 -12.32 3.46
N TYR A 240 -0.58 -12.41 4.73
CA TYR A 240 -0.37 -13.62 5.55
C TYR A 240 -1.52 -14.63 5.47
N ASN A 241 -2.56 -14.36 4.68
CA ASN A 241 -3.69 -15.27 4.45
C ASN A 241 -3.81 -15.59 2.96
N PRO A 242 -3.89 -16.86 2.56
CA PRO A 242 -3.94 -17.25 1.14
C PRO A 242 -5.24 -16.79 0.44
N GLN A 243 -6.35 -16.69 1.18
CA GLN A 243 -7.64 -16.26 0.61
C GLN A 243 -7.66 -14.79 0.18
N ASP A 244 -6.80 -13.97 0.77
CA ASP A 244 -6.76 -12.52 0.53
C ASP A 244 -6.03 -12.16 -0.79
N TYR A 245 -5.43 -13.13 -1.48
CA TYR A 245 -4.70 -12.91 -2.73
C TYR A 245 -5.59 -12.58 -3.93
N GLN A 246 -6.89 -12.31 -3.75
CA GLN A 246 -7.81 -11.90 -4.82
C GLN A 246 -7.70 -10.40 -5.20
N ARG A 247 -6.61 -9.74 -4.81
CA ARG A 247 -6.33 -8.32 -5.00
C ARG A 247 -5.01 -8.08 -5.74
N HIS A 248 -4.89 -6.93 -6.39
CA HIS A 248 -3.76 -6.60 -7.26
C HIS A 248 -2.50 -6.15 -6.51
N ASP A 249 -2.62 -5.72 -5.25
CA ASP A 249 -1.53 -5.27 -4.37
C ASP A 249 -1.24 -6.28 -3.25
N SER A 250 -1.19 -7.57 -3.61
CA SER A 250 -0.96 -8.68 -2.66
C SER A 250 0.45 -8.69 -2.05
N GLY A 251 1.41 -8.05 -2.71
CA GLY A 251 2.75 -7.79 -2.17
C GLY A 251 3.23 -6.38 -2.48
N VAL A 252 4.04 -5.80 -1.58
CA VAL A 252 4.59 -4.45 -1.74
C VAL A 252 6.02 -4.39 -1.20
N LEU A 253 6.98 -4.07 -2.06
CA LEU A 253 8.37 -3.79 -1.69
C LEU A 253 8.56 -2.28 -1.53
N TYR A 254 9.20 -1.86 -0.45
CA TYR A 254 9.62 -0.49 -0.17
C TYR A 254 11.14 -0.42 -0.14
N PHE A 255 11.71 0.54 -0.85
CA PHE A 255 13.16 0.80 -0.84
C PHE A 255 13.42 2.27 -1.20
N ASP A 256 14.65 2.73 -0.98
CA ASP A 256 15.05 4.10 -1.35
C ASP A 256 15.30 4.22 -2.87
N LYS A 257 14.74 5.26 -3.48
CA LYS A 257 14.80 5.59 -4.92
C LYS A 257 16.23 5.56 -5.46
N SER A 258 17.23 5.92 -4.65
CA SER A 258 18.64 5.87 -5.04
C SER A 258 19.12 4.46 -5.43
N ASN A 259 18.46 3.40 -4.96
CA ASN A 259 18.77 2.02 -5.30
C ASN A 259 17.97 1.49 -6.50
N TYR A 260 17.18 2.33 -7.19
CA TYR A 260 16.25 1.86 -8.22
C TYR A 260 16.92 1.05 -9.32
N GLU A 261 18.08 1.47 -9.84
CA GLU A 261 18.75 0.73 -10.91
C GLU A 261 19.11 -0.70 -10.50
N VAL A 262 19.67 -0.88 -9.30
CA VAL A 262 20.05 -2.19 -8.76
C VAL A 262 18.80 -3.02 -8.46
N VAL A 263 17.78 -2.42 -7.82
CA VAL A 263 16.52 -3.09 -7.54
C VAL A 263 15.80 -3.50 -8.82
N HIS A 264 15.83 -2.68 -9.88
CA HIS A 264 15.24 -3.00 -11.17
C HIS A 264 15.89 -4.26 -11.78
N GLN A 265 17.22 -4.39 -11.74
CA GLN A 265 17.93 -5.57 -12.23
C GLN A 265 17.54 -6.84 -11.43
N ILE A 266 17.51 -6.75 -10.09
CA ILE A 266 17.05 -7.84 -9.22
C ILE A 266 15.62 -8.25 -9.56
N LEU A 267 14.72 -7.28 -9.71
CA LEU A 267 13.32 -7.56 -10.04
C LEU A 267 13.17 -8.21 -11.41
N GLN A 268 13.97 -7.85 -12.40
CA GLN A 268 13.97 -8.51 -13.71
C GLN A 268 14.33 -10.00 -13.58
N GLN A 269 15.37 -10.32 -12.81
CA GLN A 269 15.76 -11.69 -12.55
C GLN A 269 14.67 -12.46 -11.80
N VAL A 270 14.20 -11.93 -10.66
CA VAL A 270 13.13 -12.55 -9.85
C VAL A 270 11.85 -12.76 -10.67
N TYR A 271 11.50 -11.80 -11.53
CA TYR A 271 10.33 -11.92 -12.39
C TYR A 271 10.53 -13.03 -13.44
N GLN A 272 11.67 -13.10 -14.11
CA GLN A 272 11.95 -14.17 -15.07
C GLN A 272 11.87 -15.56 -14.43
N GLU A 273 12.43 -15.71 -13.23
CA GLU A 273 12.41 -16.95 -12.45
C GLU A 273 11.01 -17.39 -12.01
N HIS A 274 10.09 -16.43 -11.79
CA HIS A 274 8.81 -16.70 -11.12
C HIS A 274 7.56 -16.16 -11.86
N HIS A 275 7.68 -15.74 -13.12
CA HIS A 275 6.60 -15.07 -13.87
C HIS A 275 5.27 -15.84 -13.87
N SER A 276 5.30 -17.18 -13.87
CA SER A 276 4.10 -18.04 -13.82
C SER A 276 3.28 -17.87 -12.53
N HIS A 277 3.85 -17.27 -11.50
CA HIS A 277 3.20 -17.00 -10.23
C HIS A 277 2.61 -15.59 -10.12
N PHE A 278 2.79 -14.74 -11.15
CA PHE A 278 2.20 -13.42 -11.24
C PHE A 278 0.85 -13.47 -11.97
N LYS A 279 -0.14 -12.76 -11.42
CA LYS A 279 -1.40 -12.46 -12.11
C LYS A 279 -1.25 -11.15 -12.85
N ALA A 280 -1.77 -11.06 -14.07
CA ALA A 280 -1.44 -9.97 -15.00
C ALA A 280 -1.86 -8.56 -14.51
N ASP A 281 -2.96 -8.46 -13.76
CA ASP A 281 -3.48 -7.17 -13.30
C ASP A 281 -2.54 -6.48 -12.32
N VAL A 282 -2.50 -5.15 -12.38
CA VAL A 282 -1.75 -4.28 -11.45
C VAL A 282 -2.67 -3.26 -10.81
N PRO A 283 -2.31 -2.65 -9.66
CA PRO A 283 -3.14 -1.60 -9.08
C PRO A 283 -3.40 -0.44 -10.05
N LEU A 284 -4.52 0.26 -9.87
CA LEU A 284 -4.76 1.48 -10.64
C LEU A 284 -3.74 2.56 -10.28
N PHE A 285 -3.46 3.50 -11.19
CA PHE A 285 -2.55 4.63 -11.01
C PHE A 285 -1.05 4.32 -10.96
N THR A 286 -0.64 3.05 -10.93
CA THR A 286 0.77 2.65 -10.94
C THR A 286 1.33 2.54 -12.36
N LEU A 287 2.65 2.71 -12.52
CA LEU A 287 3.37 2.34 -13.74
C LEU A 287 3.48 0.83 -13.82
N GLN A 288 2.92 0.20 -14.86
CA GLN A 288 3.11 -1.24 -15.08
C GLN A 288 4.54 -1.50 -15.59
N LEU A 289 5.32 -2.26 -14.82
CA LEU A 289 6.67 -2.69 -15.21
C LEU A 289 6.62 -3.96 -16.06
N ALA A 290 5.76 -4.90 -15.66
CA ALA A 290 5.45 -6.17 -16.32
C ALA A 290 4.06 -6.65 -15.88
N PRO A 291 3.43 -7.65 -16.53
CA PRO A 291 2.17 -8.24 -16.03
C PRO A 291 2.29 -8.66 -14.55
N GLY A 292 1.45 -8.08 -13.69
CA GLY A 292 1.46 -8.31 -12.24
C GLY A 292 2.53 -7.57 -11.43
N LEU A 293 3.36 -6.75 -12.07
CA LEU A 293 4.41 -5.98 -11.42
C LEU A 293 4.28 -4.49 -11.76
N ALA A 294 4.18 -3.66 -10.73
CA ALA A 294 3.90 -2.24 -10.90
C ALA A 294 4.74 -1.36 -9.96
N LEU A 295 4.87 -0.08 -10.29
CA LEU A 295 5.67 0.88 -9.53
C LEU A 295 4.87 2.15 -9.20
N ALA A 296 5.10 2.69 -8.02
CA ALA A 296 4.75 4.07 -7.67
C ALA A 296 5.69 4.66 -6.63
N GLU A 297 5.78 5.99 -6.59
CA GLU A 297 6.45 6.72 -5.52
C GLU A 297 5.57 6.77 -4.26
N GLU A 298 6.20 6.72 -3.08
CA GLU A 298 5.53 7.04 -1.82
C GLU A 298 5.01 8.48 -1.88
N PRO A 299 3.71 8.73 -1.61
CA PRO A 299 3.19 10.10 -1.59
C PRO A 299 3.92 10.96 -0.56
N ASP A 300 4.46 12.08 -1.01
CA ASP A 300 5.11 13.10 -0.18
C ASP A 300 4.11 14.11 0.39
N GLN A 301 2.95 14.28 -0.27
CA GLN A 301 1.80 15.03 0.22
C GLN A 301 0.67 14.05 0.59
N LYS A 302 0.32 14.01 1.89
CA LYS A 302 -0.69 13.10 2.44
C LYS A 302 -1.91 13.84 2.98
N PHE A 303 -3.09 13.24 2.81
CA PHE A 303 -4.34 13.76 3.40
C PHE A 303 -4.54 13.32 4.86
N ALA A 304 -3.80 12.32 5.32
CA ALA A 304 -3.82 11.82 6.69
C ALA A 304 -2.46 11.21 7.07
N GLU A 305 -2.17 11.14 8.38
CA GLU A 305 -0.91 10.55 8.88
C GLU A 305 -0.68 9.10 8.40
N LYS A 306 -1.75 8.30 8.41
CA LYS A 306 -1.75 6.90 7.96
C LYS A 306 -2.44 6.80 6.61
N GLU A 307 -1.65 6.91 5.54
CA GLU A 307 -2.15 6.87 4.18
C GLU A 307 -1.22 6.05 3.26
N SER A 308 -1.84 5.17 2.46
CA SER A 308 -1.19 4.43 1.37
C SER A 308 -1.30 5.18 0.04
N PHE A 309 -0.59 4.73 -1.00
CA PHE A 309 -0.61 5.37 -2.32
C PHE A 309 -1.98 5.25 -2.97
N GLY A 310 -2.56 4.04 -2.94
CA GLY A 310 -3.91 3.83 -3.43
C GLY A 310 -4.93 4.70 -2.70
N MET A 311 -4.82 4.83 -1.36
CA MET A 311 -5.68 5.73 -0.60
C MET A 311 -5.52 7.18 -1.06
N ASN A 312 -4.27 7.64 -1.24
CA ASN A 312 -3.97 9.01 -1.67
C ASN A 312 -4.57 9.31 -3.05
N ARG A 313 -4.30 8.46 -4.06
CA ARG A 313 -4.83 8.68 -5.42
C ARG A 313 -6.35 8.53 -5.48
N CYS A 314 -6.93 7.58 -4.73
CA CYS A 314 -8.39 7.47 -4.62
C CYS A 314 -9.00 8.66 -3.87
N GLN A 315 -8.29 9.29 -2.93
CA GLN A 315 -8.77 10.49 -2.23
C GLN A 315 -8.85 11.68 -3.19
N ILE A 316 -7.89 11.85 -4.11
CA ILE A 316 -7.93 12.90 -5.14
C ILE A 316 -9.19 12.73 -6.02
N ILE A 317 -9.47 11.51 -6.48
CA ILE A 317 -10.69 11.19 -7.24
C ILE A 317 -11.95 11.45 -6.41
N ALA A 318 -11.99 10.97 -5.17
CA ALA A 318 -13.12 11.14 -4.27
C ALA A 318 -13.44 12.62 -4.04
N ASN A 319 -12.40 13.45 -3.85
CA ASN A 319 -12.58 14.90 -3.71
C ASN A 319 -13.21 15.51 -4.98
N GLY A 320 -12.83 15.04 -6.17
CA GLY A 320 -13.38 15.54 -7.44
C GLY A 320 -14.84 15.18 -7.62
N LEU A 321 -15.18 13.91 -7.38
CA LEU A 321 -16.57 13.43 -7.43
C LEU A 321 -17.46 14.11 -6.38
N LEU A 322 -16.96 14.29 -5.16
CA LEU A 322 -17.71 15.00 -4.11
C LEU A 322 -17.85 16.49 -4.41
N ALA A 323 -16.81 17.15 -4.95
CA ALA A 323 -16.90 18.55 -5.37
C ALA A 323 -17.98 18.74 -6.45
N ALA A 324 -18.06 17.82 -7.42
CA ALA A 324 -19.12 17.83 -8.42
C ALA A 324 -20.50 17.62 -7.76
N TRP A 325 -20.62 16.63 -6.87
CA TRP A 325 -21.86 16.34 -6.16
C TRP A 325 -22.38 17.52 -5.33
N TYR A 326 -21.54 18.15 -4.50
CA TYR A 326 -21.93 19.33 -3.70
C TYR A 326 -22.34 20.53 -4.57
N GLN A 327 -21.82 20.62 -5.79
CA GLN A 327 -22.16 21.68 -6.75
C GLN A 327 -23.35 21.31 -7.66
N ASN A 328 -23.99 20.17 -7.45
CA ASN A 328 -25.04 19.62 -8.31
C ASN A 328 -24.62 19.42 -9.78
N LYS A 329 -23.31 19.18 -10.00
CA LYS A 329 -22.73 18.84 -11.29
C LYS A 329 -22.83 17.32 -11.51
N ASN A 330 -23.82 16.91 -12.30
CA ASN A 330 -24.18 15.52 -12.46
C ASN A 330 -23.76 14.93 -13.81
N LEU A 331 -23.40 15.76 -14.78
CA LEU A 331 -22.96 15.28 -16.09
C LEU A 331 -21.55 14.67 -15.98
N PRO A 332 -21.25 13.57 -16.72
CA PRO A 332 -19.94 12.92 -16.71
C PRO A 332 -18.77 13.89 -16.95
N GLU A 333 -18.92 14.82 -17.89
CA GLU A 333 -17.90 15.81 -18.26
C GLU A 333 -17.62 16.79 -17.11
N GLU A 334 -18.65 17.16 -16.34
CA GLU A 334 -18.51 18.06 -15.20
C GLU A 334 -17.82 17.36 -14.03
N LYS A 335 -18.19 16.09 -13.74
CA LYS A 335 -17.51 15.26 -12.74
C LYS A 335 -16.04 15.08 -13.09
N MET A 336 -15.76 14.80 -14.36
CA MET A 336 -14.41 14.64 -14.88
C MET A 336 -13.59 15.93 -14.72
N GLN A 337 -14.17 17.09 -15.05
CA GLN A 337 -13.53 18.39 -14.84
C GLN A 337 -13.17 18.63 -13.37
N CYS A 338 -14.07 18.29 -12.43
CA CYS A 338 -13.76 18.40 -11.01
C CYS A 338 -12.64 17.44 -10.56
N ILE A 339 -12.55 16.23 -11.13
CA ILE A 339 -11.41 15.32 -10.91
C ILE A 339 -10.11 15.96 -11.39
N PHE A 340 -10.09 16.52 -12.61
CA PHE A 340 -8.91 17.20 -13.16
C PHE A 340 -8.43 18.36 -12.29
N GLU A 341 -9.36 19.16 -11.77
CA GLU A 341 -9.07 20.25 -10.85
C GLU A 341 -8.36 19.74 -9.59
N GLN A 342 -8.79 18.60 -9.02
CA GLN A 342 -8.14 18.03 -7.83
C GLN A 342 -6.74 17.49 -8.10
N PHE A 343 -6.49 16.87 -9.27
CA PHE A 343 -5.14 16.49 -9.67
C PHE A 343 -4.23 17.71 -9.83
N THR A 344 -4.76 18.77 -10.46
CA THR A 344 -4.05 20.04 -10.64
C THR A 344 -3.71 20.70 -9.31
N LEU A 345 -4.68 20.76 -8.38
CA LEU A 345 -4.47 21.29 -7.03
C LEU A 345 -3.42 20.50 -6.23
N SER A 346 -3.33 19.19 -6.48
CA SER A 346 -2.34 18.31 -5.84
C SER A 346 -0.98 18.31 -6.56
N GLY A 347 -0.84 19.03 -7.69
CA GLY A 347 0.36 19.03 -8.51
C GLY A 347 0.69 17.68 -9.17
N ILE A 348 -0.26 16.74 -9.19
CA ILE A 348 -0.06 15.40 -9.75
C ILE A 348 -0.49 15.40 -11.22
N ASP A 349 0.41 14.99 -12.11
CA ASP A 349 0.10 14.80 -13.52
C ASP A 349 -0.78 13.55 -13.69
N LEU A 350 -1.98 13.70 -14.24
CA LEU A 350 -2.90 12.58 -14.50
C LEU A 350 -2.31 11.55 -15.47
N LYS A 351 -1.36 11.94 -16.33
CA LYS A 351 -0.68 11.01 -17.23
C LYS A 351 0.35 10.13 -16.51
N HIS A 352 0.89 10.63 -15.40
CA HIS A 352 1.96 9.98 -14.65
C HIS A 352 1.60 9.90 -13.17
N THR A 353 0.41 9.38 -12.85
CA THR A 353 -0.12 9.31 -11.47
C THR A 353 0.77 8.55 -10.49
N TYR A 354 1.70 7.73 -10.98
CA TYR A 354 2.67 6.98 -10.19
C TYR A 354 3.82 7.84 -9.66
N LEU A 355 3.98 9.06 -10.16
CA LEU A 355 4.97 10.04 -9.72
C LEU A 355 4.38 11.01 -8.71
N ASN A 356 5.23 11.57 -7.85
CA ASN A 356 4.91 12.77 -7.07
C ASN A 356 5.02 14.04 -7.93
N ALA A 357 4.54 15.15 -7.38
CA ALA A 357 4.59 16.44 -8.05
C ALA A 357 6.04 16.81 -8.41
N GLU A 358 6.26 17.28 -9.64
CA GLU A 358 7.57 17.70 -10.16
C GLU A 358 8.67 16.61 -10.18
N ALA A 359 8.32 15.36 -9.88
CA ALA A 359 9.28 14.27 -9.87
C ALA A 359 9.75 13.91 -11.29
N LYS A 360 11.06 13.68 -11.44
CA LYS A 360 11.63 13.18 -12.69
C LYS A 360 11.27 11.71 -12.86
N ASN A 361 10.72 11.37 -14.02
CA ASN A 361 10.49 9.99 -14.42
C ASN A 361 11.81 9.32 -14.81
N ILE A 362 12.35 8.51 -13.90
CA ILE A 362 13.58 7.71 -14.11
C ILE A 362 13.27 6.22 -14.30
N TYR A 363 12.00 5.85 -14.37
CA TYR A 363 11.57 4.46 -14.28
C TYR A 363 11.43 3.84 -15.67
N SER A 364 11.98 2.64 -15.84
CA SER A 364 11.90 1.86 -17.08
C SER A 364 10.99 0.65 -16.90
N THR A 365 10.23 0.30 -17.94
CA THR A 365 9.48 -0.95 -17.98
C THR A 365 10.40 -2.10 -18.37
N PHE A 366 9.97 -3.34 -18.11
CA PHE A 366 10.76 -4.49 -18.52
C PHE A 366 10.72 -4.64 -20.05
N PRO A 367 11.80 -5.09 -20.70
CA PRO A 367 11.76 -5.50 -22.08
C PRO A 367 10.68 -6.56 -22.26
N THR A 368 9.91 -6.48 -23.34
CA THR A 368 8.92 -7.50 -23.67
C THR A 368 9.65 -8.84 -23.81
N LEU A 369 9.32 -9.80 -22.95
CA LEU A 369 9.89 -11.16 -22.96
C LEU A 369 9.40 -11.95 -24.16
#